data_AF-A0A498FDH1-F1
#
_entry.id   AF-A0A498FDH1-F1
#
_cell.length_a   1.000
_cell.length_b   1.000
_cell.length_c   1.000
_cell.angle_alpha   90.00
_cell.angle_beta   90.00
_cell.angle_gamma   90.00
#
_symmetry.space_group_name_H-M   'P 1'
#
loop_
_entity.id
_entity.type
_entity.pdbx_description
1 polymer ?
#
loop_
_entity_poly.entity_id
_entity_poly.type
_entity_poly.pdbx_seq_one_letter_code
_entity_poly.pdbx_strand_id
1 'polypeptide(L)' 'KWFHTLKMRVDRFHNSWVGSHGSVREWFIQFAQYYNFQRPHQSLNGRTPVEEVTN' A
#
# COMPACT_ATOMS: atom_id res chain seq x y z
N LYS A 1 17.51 1.56 7.37
CA LYS A 1 16.64 2.42 6.52
C LYS A 1 15.40 1.66 6.02
N TRP A 2 15.56 0.55 5.27
CA TRP A 2 14.42 -0.22 4.73
C TRP A 2 13.42 -0.71 5.79
N PHE A 3 13.90 -1.26 6.91
CA PHE A 3 13.02 -1.76 7.98
C PHE A 3 12.15 -0.65 8.60
N HIS A 4 12.71 0.55 8.74
CA HIS A 4 11.97 1.71 9.23
C HIS A 4 10.87 2.13 8.25
N THR A 5 11.17 2.13 6.95
CA THR A 5 10.17 2.36 5.90
C THR A 5 9.08 1.30 5.96
N LEU A 6 9.43 0.02 6.02
CA LEU A 6 8.47 -1.07 6.09
C LEU A 6 7.54 -0.91 7.29
N LYS A 7 8.09 -0.63 8.48
CA LYS A 7 7.32 -0.39 9.70
C LYS A 7 6.29 0.72 9.49
N MET A 8 6.68 1.87 8.94
CA MET A 8 5.74 2.97 8.68
C MET A 8 4.63 2.60 7.69
N ARG A 9 4.92 1.75 6.69
CA ARG A 9 3.90 1.30 5.73
C ARG A 9 2.88 0.36 6.35
N VAL A 10 3.35 -0.53 7.24
CA VAL A 10 2.48 -1.46 7.97
C VAL A 10 1.62 -0.72 8.99
N ASP A 11 2.22 0.21 9.74
CA ASP A 11 1.58 1.00 10.79
C ASP A 11 0.40 1.84 10.27
N ARG A 12 0.51 2.38 9.05
CA ARG A 12 -0.55 3.15 8.38
C ARG A 12 -1.90 2.43 8.30
N PHE A 13 -1.90 1.11 8.21
CA PHE A 13 -3.10 0.28 8.09
C PHE A 13 -3.32 -0.59 9.33
N HIS A 14 -2.63 -0.31 10.45
CA HIS A 14 -2.73 -1.05 11.69
C HIS A 14 -4.17 -1.18 12.20
N ASN A 15 -4.98 -0.13 12.07
CA ASN A 15 -6.40 -0.14 12.47
C ASN A 15 -7.25 -1.18 11.72
N SER A 16 -6.83 -1.62 10.54
CA SER A 16 -7.52 -2.65 9.75
C SER A 16 -7.01 -4.06 10.01
N TRP A 17 -5.91 -4.21 10.77
CA TRP A 17 -5.37 -5.50 11.20
C TRP A 17 -5.72 -5.73 12.67
N VAL A 18 -6.78 -6.49 12.93
CA VAL A 18 -7.22 -6.84 14.30
C VAL A 18 -6.89 -8.30 14.67
N GLY A 19 -5.92 -8.92 13.97
CA GLY A 19 -5.39 -10.24 14.32
C GLY A 19 -6.24 -11.43 13.86
N SER A 20 -7.31 -11.20 13.10
CA SER A 20 -8.12 -12.24 12.44
C SER A 20 -7.68 -12.46 11.00
N HIS A 21 -7.82 -13.69 10.47
CA HIS A 21 -7.53 -14.02 9.07
C HIS A 21 -8.30 -13.13 8.07
N GLY A 22 -9.54 -12.75 8.40
CA GLY A 22 -10.32 -11.81 7.58
C GLY A 22 -9.71 -10.41 7.54
N SER A 23 -9.21 -9.93 8.68
CA SER A 23 -8.59 -8.59 8.80
C SER A 23 -7.26 -8.48 8.04
N VAL A 24 -6.50 -9.58 7.92
CA VAL A 24 -5.28 -9.62 7.11
C VAL A 24 -5.61 -9.47 5.62
N ARG A 25 -6.69 -10.09 5.14
CA ARG A 25 -7.12 -9.97 3.74
C ARG A 25 -7.52 -8.53 3.40
N GLU A 26 -8.31 -7.88 4.27
CA GLU A 26 -8.68 -6.47 4.07
C GLU A 26 -7.46 -5.55 4.12
N TRP A 27 -6.51 -5.82 5.01
CA TRP A 27 -5.25 -5.09 5.08
C TRP A 27 -4.46 -5.18 3.76
N PHE A 28 -4.35 -6.36 3.15
CA PHE A 28 -3.68 -6.52 1.85
C PHE A 28 -4.38 -5.75 0.72
N ILE A 29 -5.72 -5.75 0.70
CA ILE A 29 -6.50 -5.02 -0.30
C ILE A 29 -6.24 -3.51 -0.17
N GLN A 30 -6.33 -2.96 1.04
CA GLN A 30 -6.09 -1.54 1.29
C GLN A 30 -4.64 -1.15 0.99
N PHE A 31 -3.68 -1.99 1.36
CA PHE A 31 -2.27 -1.79 1.05
C PHE A 31 -2.05 -1.71 -0.47
N ALA A 32 -2.55 -2.68 -1.23
CA ALA A 32 -2.41 -2.72 -2.68
C ALA A 32 -3.10 -1.52 -3.33
N GLN A 33 -4.34 -1.19 -2.94
CA GLN A 33 -5.07 -0.06 -3.48
C GLN A 33 -4.32 1.27 -3.24
N TYR A 34 -3.83 1.49 -2.03
CA TYR A 34 -3.14 2.73 -1.70
C TYR A 34 -1.85 2.90 -2.50
N TYR A 35 -1.01 1.87 -2.56
CA TYR A 35 0.27 1.95 -3.25
C TYR A 35 0.14 1.94 -4.77
N ASN A 36 -0.88 1.27 -5.31
CA ASN A 36 -1.09 1.17 -6.74
C ASN A 36 -1.90 2.31 -7.34
N PHE A 37 -2.69 3.08 -6.57
CA PHE A 37 -3.56 4.11 -7.14
C PHE A 37 -3.50 5.47 -6.44
N GLN A 38 -3.27 5.50 -5.12
CA GLN A 38 -3.48 6.71 -4.33
C GLN A 38 -2.18 7.34 -3.81
N ARG A 39 -1.03 6.70 -4.05
CA ARG A 39 0.24 7.17 -3.48
C ARG A 39 0.62 8.52 -4.09
N PRO A 40 0.62 9.61 -3.32
CA PRO A 40 0.97 10.92 -3.85
C PRO A 40 2.47 11.01 -4.18
N HIS A 41 2.82 11.88 -5.13
CA HIS A 41 4.20 12.14 -5.57
C HIS A 41 4.95 10.89 -6.04
N GLN A 42 4.31 10.06 -6.85
CA GLN A 42 5.00 9.00 -7.57
C GLN A 42 5.82 9.61 -8.70
N SER A 43 7.08 9.20 -8.83
CA SER A 43 7.99 9.56 -9.92
C SER A 43 7.64 8.79 -11.21
N LEU A 44 6.35 8.75 -11.52
CA LEU A 44 5.74 8.03 -12.63
C LEU A 44 5.08 9.03 -13.60
N ASN A 45 5.60 10.26 -13.67
CA ASN A 45 5.06 11.33 -14.52
C ASN A 45 3.55 11.58 -14.34
N GLY A 46 3.03 11.40 -13.12
CA GLY A 46 1.61 11.55 -12.80
C GLY A 46 0.74 10.30 -13.04
N ARG A 47 1.32 9.20 -13.51
CA ARG A 47 0.65 7.91 -13.67
C ARG A 47 0.73 7.08 -12.39
N THR A 48 -0.22 6.19 -12.23
CA THR A 48 -0.23 5.18 -11.17
C THR A 48 0.64 3.97 -11.56
N PRO A 49 1.21 3.21 -10.60
CA PRO A 49 2.04 2.04 -10.91
C PRO A 49 1.38 1.02 -11.80
N VAL A 50 0.06 0.86 -11.70
CA VAL A 50 -0.67 -0.07 -12.55
C VAL A 50 -0.68 0.38 -14.01
N GLU A 51 -0.78 1.69 -14.28
CA GLU A 51 -0.77 2.26 -15.63
C GLU A 51 0.60 2.18 -16.31
N GLU A 52 1.68 2.14 -15.53
CA GLU A 52 3.05 1.99 -16.04
C GLU A 52 3.40 0.53 -16.35
N VAL A 53 2.81 -0.44 -15.64
CA VAL A 53 3.06 -1.87 -15.89
C VAL A 53 2.24 -2.41 -17.08
N THR A 54 1.14 -1.75 -17.44
CA THR A 54 0.29 -2.13 -18.58
C THR A 54 0.65 -1.45 -19.91
N ASN A 55 1.68 -0.61 -19.96
CA ASN A 55 2.26 -0.06 -21.20
C ASN A 55 3.42 -0.92 -21.70
#